data_AF-A0A537J3V8-F1
#
_entry.id   AF-A0A537J3V8-F1
#
_cell.length_a   1.000
_cell.length_b   1.000
_cell.length_c   1.000
_cell.angle_alpha   90.00
_cell.angle_beta   90.00
_cell.angle_gamma   90.00
#
_symmetry.space_group_name_H-M   'P 1'
#
loop_
_entity.id
_entity.type
_entity.pdbx_description
1 polymer ?
#
loop_
_entity_poly.entity_id
_entity_poly.type
_entity_poly.pdbx_seq_one_letter_code
_entity_poly.pdbx_strand_id
1 'polypeptide(L)'
;MKNNNLISFDDNDDGIDRAGFLKCMAWAGTGLFCLMSGGILKTYGMSQILDKNGKIKQGLNLPKGDFSFAQISDSHIGFNKPANPDVLGTLQAAISKINAMPVEPSFLLHTGDLSHLAQADEFDTLDQALKSVKTGKIFYVPGEHDVLNDNGKQYLQRYGKDTKGDGWYSFDFNGVHFVGLVN
;
A
#
# COMPACT_ATOMS: atom_id res chain seq x y z
N MET A 1 17.35 -38.14 -15.40
CA MET A 1 18.25 -37.03 -15.06
C MET A 1 17.40 -35.93 -14.47
N LYS A 2 17.49 -35.69 -13.15
CA LYS A 2 16.78 -34.62 -12.44
C LYS A 2 17.72 -33.43 -12.37
N ASN A 3 17.34 -32.29 -12.94
CA ASN A 3 18.10 -31.05 -12.79
C ASN A 3 17.54 -30.25 -11.61
N ASN A 4 18.40 -30.10 -10.60
CA ASN A 4 18.27 -29.22 -9.46
C ASN A 4 18.27 -27.76 -9.92
N ASN A 5 17.34 -26.96 -9.40
CA ASN A 5 17.50 -25.53 -9.15
C ASN A 5 16.47 -25.11 -8.08
N LEU A 6 16.56 -25.77 -6.92
CA LEU A 6 15.96 -25.31 -5.69
C LEU A 6 17.12 -24.76 -4.87
N ILE A 7 17.08 -23.46 -4.55
CA ILE A 7 17.99 -22.85 -3.58
C ILE A 7 17.68 -23.54 -2.25
N SER A 8 18.63 -24.34 -1.73
CA SER A 8 18.39 -25.27 -0.62
C SER A 8 18.95 -24.81 0.72
N PHE A 9 19.20 -23.51 0.92
CA PHE A 9 19.74 -23.00 2.19
C PHE A 9 19.13 -21.62 2.50
N ASP A 10 18.22 -21.61 3.47
CA ASP A 10 17.83 -20.44 4.28
C ASP A 10 18.79 -20.42 5.48
N ASP A 11 19.73 -19.48 5.52
CA ASP A 11 20.66 -19.29 6.65
C ASP A 11 20.15 -18.24 7.66
N ASN A 12 18.83 -17.98 7.70
CA ASN A 12 18.22 -17.08 8.68
C ASN A 12 17.47 -17.87 9.76
N ASP A 13 17.98 -17.81 10.99
CA ASP A 13 17.42 -18.42 12.21
C ASP A 13 16.24 -17.61 12.78
N ASP A 14 15.38 -17.08 11.91
CA ASP A 14 14.17 -16.34 12.29
C ASP A 14 12.89 -17.19 12.21
N GLY A 15 13.00 -18.41 11.67
CA GLY A 15 11.91 -19.38 11.57
C GLY A 15 10.84 -19.03 10.54
N ILE A 16 11.09 -18.08 9.63
CA ILE A 16 10.16 -17.70 8.56
C ILE A 16 10.67 -18.24 7.22
N ASP A 17 10.15 -19.38 6.78
CA ASP A 17 10.42 -19.90 5.44
C ASP A 17 9.76 -19.02 4.34
N ARG A 18 10.15 -19.18 3.08
CA ARG A 18 9.54 -18.44 1.94
C ARG A 18 8.01 -18.50 1.93
N ALA A 19 7.42 -19.64 2.29
CA ALA A 19 5.97 -19.79 2.35
C ALA A 19 5.36 -19.00 3.52
N GLY A 20 6.03 -18.98 4.67
CA GLY A 20 5.73 -18.17 5.85
C GLY A 20 5.88 -16.68 5.56
N PHE A 21 6.93 -16.26 4.84
CA PHE A 21 7.13 -14.89 4.39
C PHE A 21 6.02 -14.48 3.43
N LEU A 22 5.71 -15.28 2.40
CA LEU A 22 4.61 -15.01 1.47
C LEU A 22 3.24 -15.04 2.14
N LYS A 23 3.05 -15.83 3.20
CA LYS A 23 1.83 -15.84 4.01
C LYS A 23 1.73 -14.60 4.89
N CYS A 24 2.83 -14.15 5.50
CA CYS A 24 2.91 -12.88 6.23
C CYS A 24 2.69 -11.69 5.29
N MET A 25 3.28 -11.71 4.10
CA MET A 25 3.08 -10.72 3.05
C MET A 25 1.69 -10.80 2.43
N ALA A 26 1.02 -11.96 2.42
CA ALA A 26 -0.41 -12.02 2.06
C ALA A 26 -1.31 -11.39 3.15
N TRP A 27 -0.85 -11.38 4.41
CA TRP A 27 -1.54 -10.73 5.54
C TRP A 27 -1.28 -9.22 5.62
N ALA A 28 -0.06 -8.77 5.29
CA ALA A 28 0.37 -7.37 5.23
C ALA A 28 0.10 -6.71 3.87
N GLY A 29 0.11 -7.48 2.79
CA GLY A 29 0.10 -7.03 1.39
C GLY A 29 -1.26 -6.59 0.86
N THR A 30 -2.26 -6.45 1.73
CA THR A 30 -3.51 -5.76 1.36
C THR A 30 -3.62 -4.36 1.97
N GLY A 31 -2.57 -3.90 2.63
CA GLY A 31 -2.52 -2.62 3.30
C GLY A 31 -2.87 -2.66 4.78
N LEU A 32 -2.62 -1.52 5.43
CA LEU A 32 -2.86 -1.25 6.82
C LEU A 32 -4.05 -0.31 6.98
N PHE A 33 -4.82 -0.49 8.04
CA PHE A 33 -5.80 0.45 8.52
C PHE A 33 -5.31 1.05 9.84
N CYS A 34 -5.19 2.36 9.87
CA CYS A 34 -4.64 3.11 10.98
C CYS A 34 -5.74 3.94 11.64
N LEU A 35 -5.84 3.87 12.96
CA LEU A 35 -6.84 4.56 13.76
C LEU A 35 -6.15 5.43 14.80
N MET A 36 -6.40 6.74 14.75
CA MET A 36 -5.98 7.68 15.79
C MET A 36 -7.09 7.79 16.83
N SER A 37 -6.76 7.68 18.11
CA SER A 37 -7.70 7.85 19.22
C SER A 37 -6.97 8.38 20.45
N GLY A 38 -7.27 9.61 20.86
CA GLY A 38 -6.66 10.23 22.04
C GLY A 38 -5.15 10.42 21.91
N GLY A 39 -4.65 10.72 20.70
CA GLY A 39 -3.22 10.89 20.42
C GLY A 39 -2.43 9.58 20.27
N ILE A 40 -3.10 8.43 20.35
CA ILE A 40 -2.47 7.11 20.15
C ILE A 40 -2.86 6.58 18.76
N LEU A 41 -1.84 6.27 17.95
CA LEU A 41 -2.01 5.56 16.68
C LEU A 41 -2.09 4.06 16.93
N LYS A 42 -3.16 3.42 16.45
CA LYS A 42 -3.31 1.97 16.41
C LYS A 42 -3.35 1.51 14.96
N THR A 43 -2.52 0.52 14.64
CA THR A 43 -2.42 -0.03 13.29
C THR A 43 -2.98 -1.45 13.27
N TYR A 44 -3.79 -1.73 12.26
CA TYR A 44 -4.43 -3.02 12.03
C TYR A 44 -4.11 -3.48 10.62
N GLY A 45 -3.75 -4.75 10.45
CA GLY A 45 -3.80 -5.35 9.12
C GLY A 45 -5.26 -5.40 8.66
N MET A 46 -5.56 -5.05 7.41
CA MET A 46 -6.96 -5.08 6.94
C MET A 46 -7.59 -6.48 7.04
N SER A 47 -6.77 -7.53 6.95
CA SER A 47 -7.15 -8.94 7.18
C SER A 47 -7.50 -9.28 8.63
N GLN A 48 -7.10 -8.45 9.60
CA GLN A 48 -7.52 -8.58 11.00
C GLN A 48 -8.93 -8.00 11.22
N ILE A 49 -9.33 -7.04 10.39
CA ILE A 49 -10.65 -6.40 10.45
C ILE A 49 -11.67 -7.18 9.62
N LEU A 50 -11.29 -7.55 8.40
CA LEU A 50 -12.16 -8.16 7.40
C LEU A 50 -11.89 -9.66 7.25
N ASP A 51 -12.94 -10.43 7.04
CA ASP A 51 -12.85 -11.82 6.61
C ASP A 51 -12.52 -11.92 5.11
N LYS A 52 -12.38 -13.15 4.61
CA LYS A 52 -12.09 -13.43 3.20
C LYS A 52 -13.16 -12.94 2.22
N ASN A 53 -14.37 -12.64 2.70
CA ASN A 53 -15.49 -12.15 1.90
C ASN A 53 -15.65 -10.62 2.02
N GLY A 54 -14.70 -9.93 2.67
CA GLY A 54 -14.78 -8.48 2.90
C GLY A 54 -15.79 -8.08 3.95
N LYS A 55 -16.25 -9.01 4.81
CA LYS A 55 -17.14 -8.69 5.94
C LYS A 55 -16.34 -8.45 7.20
N ILE A 56 -16.80 -7.54 8.05
CA ILE A 56 -16.22 -7.32 9.37
C ILE A 56 -16.27 -8.62 10.17
N LYS A 57 -15.13 -9.04 10.74
CA LYS A 57 -15.04 -10.26 11.56
C LYS A 57 -15.93 -10.15 12.79
N GLN A 58 -16.67 -11.22 13.09
CA GLN A 58 -17.55 -11.26 14.25
C GLN A 58 -16.77 -11.08 15.55
N GLY A 59 -17.33 -10.32 16.50
CA GLY A 59 -16.69 -10.03 17.78
C GLY A 59 -15.59 -8.95 17.72
N LEU A 60 -15.28 -8.40 16.54
CA LEU A 60 -14.37 -7.28 16.43
C LEU A 60 -15.06 -6.01 16.95
N ASN A 61 -14.46 -5.39 17.97
CA ASN A 61 -14.86 -4.08 18.46
C ASN A 61 -13.75 -3.09 18.14
N LEU A 62 -13.92 -2.31 17.07
CA LEU A 62 -13.01 -1.21 16.76
C LEU A 62 -13.38 -0.02 17.66
N PRO A 63 -12.43 0.52 18.44
CA PRO A 63 -12.71 1.69 19.27
C PRO A 63 -13.10 2.87 18.39
N LYS A 64 -13.90 3.79 18.93
CA LYS A 64 -14.15 5.07 18.26
C LYS A 64 -12.84 5.87 18.23
N GLY A 65 -12.35 6.14 17.02
CA GLY A 65 -11.20 7.02 16.81
C GLY A 65 -11.61 8.45 16.52
N ASP A 66 -10.65 9.35 16.65
CA ASP A 66 -10.75 10.74 16.22
C ASP A 66 -10.76 10.81 14.68
N PHE A 67 -9.90 10.03 14.03
CA PHE A 67 -9.90 9.79 12.59
C PHE A 67 -9.19 8.46 12.25
N SER A 68 -9.34 8.02 11.01
CA SER A 68 -8.61 6.88 10.46
C SER A 68 -8.00 7.19 9.09
N PHE A 69 -6.98 6.45 8.71
CA PHE A 69 -6.42 6.46 7.37
C PHE A 69 -6.02 5.04 6.96
N ALA A 70 -5.91 4.79 5.66
CA ALA A 70 -5.37 3.54 5.15
C ALA A 70 -3.97 3.76 4.58
N GLN A 71 -3.15 2.73 4.57
CA GLN A 71 -1.85 2.72 3.89
C GLN A 71 -1.72 1.48 3.01
N ILE A 72 -1.34 1.69 1.76
CA ILE A 72 -0.90 0.65 0.81
C ILE A 72 0.50 1.02 0.30
N SER A 73 1.17 0.07 -0.33
CA SER A 73 2.54 0.23 -0.83
C SER A 73 2.78 -0.74 -1.97
N ASP A 74 3.83 -0.51 -2.76
CA ASP A 74 4.43 -1.49 -3.67
C ASP A 74 3.42 -2.13 -4.63
N SER A 75 2.62 -1.28 -5.29
CA SER A 75 1.62 -1.76 -6.25
C SER A 75 2.26 -2.30 -7.51
N HIS A 76 3.43 -1.78 -7.90
CA HIS A 76 4.20 -2.20 -9.06
C HIS A 76 3.33 -2.42 -10.30
N ILE A 77 2.45 -1.48 -10.61
CA ILE A 77 1.60 -1.59 -11.80
C ILE A 77 2.49 -1.75 -13.04
N GLY A 78 2.23 -2.78 -13.84
CA GLY A 78 3.06 -3.20 -14.99
C GLY A 78 3.91 -4.46 -14.74
N PHE A 79 4.12 -4.86 -13.49
CA PHE A 79 4.80 -6.12 -13.18
C PHE A 79 3.94 -7.35 -13.55
N ASN A 80 4.57 -8.36 -14.16
CA ASN A 80 3.87 -9.56 -14.66
C ASN A 80 4.65 -10.86 -14.51
N LYS A 81 5.62 -10.91 -13.57
CA LYS A 81 6.42 -12.12 -13.34
C LYS A 81 5.75 -13.06 -12.33
N PRO A 82 6.17 -14.33 -12.22
CA PRO A 82 5.50 -15.33 -11.38
C PRO A 82 5.31 -14.97 -9.90
N ALA A 83 6.06 -14.01 -9.36
CA ALA A 83 5.89 -13.54 -7.98
C ALA A 83 4.51 -12.88 -7.76
N ASN A 84 4.01 -12.14 -8.75
CA ASN A 84 2.66 -11.60 -8.79
C ASN A 84 2.23 -11.42 -10.26
N PRO A 85 1.52 -12.38 -10.85
CA PRO A 85 1.11 -12.30 -12.25
C PRO A 85 -0.05 -11.30 -12.47
N ASP A 86 -0.72 -10.83 -11.41
CA ASP A 86 -1.87 -9.92 -11.47
C ASP A 86 -1.79 -8.83 -10.38
N VAL A 87 -0.88 -7.88 -10.60
CA VAL A 87 -0.72 -6.72 -9.71
C VAL A 87 -1.95 -5.83 -9.67
N LEU A 88 -2.67 -5.70 -10.78
CA LEU A 88 -3.89 -4.89 -10.84
C LEU A 88 -5.01 -5.52 -10.01
N GLY A 89 -5.24 -6.83 -10.12
CA GLY A 89 -6.19 -7.56 -9.28
C GLY A 89 -5.80 -7.51 -7.80
N THR A 90 -4.51 -7.54 -7.49
CA THR A 90 -4.00 -7.37 -6.12
C THR A 90 -4.35 -5.99 -5.56
N LEU A 91 -4.08 -4.92 -6.31
CA LEU A 91 -4.45 -3.55 -5.93
C LEU A 91 -5.97 -3.40 -5.79
N GLN A 92 -6.76 -3.95 -6.72
CA GLN A 92 -8.23 -3.92 -6.65
C GLN A 92 -8.76 -4.65 -5.41
N ALA A 93 -8.12 -5.73 -4.98
CA ALA A 93 -8.47 -6.41 -3.74
C ALA A 93 -8.16 -5.54 -2.51
N ALA A 94 -7.04 -4.81 -2.49
CA ALA A 94 -6.74 -3.84 -1.44
C ALA A 94 -7.75 -2.69 -1.40
N ILE A 95 -8.09 -2.10 -2.56
CA ILE A 95 -9.13 -1.07 -2.68
C ILE A 95 -10.48 -1.58 -2.18
N SER A 96 -10.85 -2.81 -2.53
CA SER A 96 -12.10 -3.42 -2.07
C SER A 96 -12.15 -3.55 -0.54
N LYS A 97 -11.03 -3.88 0.09
CA LYS A 97 -10.93 -3.91 1.56
C LYS A 97 -11.03 -2.52 2.18
N ILE A 98 -10.36 -1.51 1.60
CA ILE A 98 -10.49 -0.11 2.03
C ILE A 98 -11.97 0.32 1.99
N ASN A 99 -12.64 0.03 0.88
CA ASN A 99 -14.04 0.39 0.66
C ASN A 99 -15.04 -0.34 1.57
N ALA A 100 -14.61 -1.46 2.16
CA ALA A 100 -15.40 -2.28 3.08
C ALA A 100 -15.15 -1.93 4.57
N MET A 101 -14.28 -0.96 4.85
CA MET A 101 -14.05 -0.50 6.23
C MET A 101 -15.35 0.09 6.83
N PRO A 102 -15.61 -0.13 8.13
CA PRO A 102 -16.82 0.39 8.78
C PRO A 102 -16.91 1.91 8.80
N VAL A 103 -15.75 2.57 8.75
CA VAL A 103 -15.61 4.02 8.63
C VAL A 103 -14.70 4.28 7.45
N GLU A 104 -15.15 5.14 6.54
CA GLU A 104 -14.34 5.59 5.42
C GLU A 104 -13.05 6.25 5.93
N PRO A 105 -11.85 5.80 5.50
CA PRO A 105 -10.61 6.45 5.90
C PRO A 105 -10.57 7.90 5.42
N SER A 106 -10.13 8.81 6.28
CA SER A 106 -10.01 10.24 5.97
C SER A 106 -9.07 10.50 4.79
N PHE A 107 -8.01 9.71 4.68
CA PHE A 107 -7.09 9.71 3.55
C PHE A 107 -6.45 8.33 3.35
N LEU A 108 -5.85 8.12 2.19
CA LEU A 108 -5.02 6.98 1.83
C LEU A 108 -3.56 7.44 1.68
N LEU A 109 -2.62 6.69 2.23
CA LEU A 109 -1.20 6.81 1.94
C LEU A 109 -0.82 5.70 0.97
N HIS A 110 -0.18 6.05 -0.15
CA HIS A 110 0.46 5.09 -1.05
C HIS A 110 1.97 5.32 -1.04
N THR A 111 2.71 4.41 -0.40
CA THR A 111 4.07 4.66 0.09
C THR A 111 5.16 3.99 -0.74
N GLY A 112 5.18 4.26 -2.04
CA GLY A 112 6.25 3.85 -2.93
C GLY A 112 5.85 2.79 -3.94
N ASP A 113 6.67 2.67 -4.98
CA ASP A 113 6.57 1.73 -6.08
C ASP A 113 5.14 1.61 -6.62
N LEU A 114 4.62 2.77 -7.02
CA LEU A 114 3.30 2.90 -7.63
C LEU A 114 3.26 2.16 -8.97
N SER A 115 4.32 2.33 -9.76
CA SER A 115 4.59 1.73 -11.06
C SER A 115 5.75 0.74 -10.96
N HIS A 116 5.97 -0.09 -12.00
CA HIS A 116 7.11 -1.01 -12.02
C HIS A 116 8.27 -0.47 -12.86
N LEU A 117 7.99 0.20 -13.96
CA LEU A 117 8.97 0.70 -14.91
C LEU A 117 8.83 2.20 -15.14
N ALA A 118 8.10 2.95 -14.32
CA ALA A 118 7.84 4.39 -14.50
C ALA A 118 7.33 4.76 -15.91
N GLN A 119 6.48 3.91 -16.49
CA GLN A 119 5.87 4.16 -17.80
C GLN A 119 4.53 4.90 -17.66
N ALA A 120 4.18 5.70 -18.66
CA ALA A 120 2.97 6.52 -18.64
C ALA A 120 1.68 5.67 -18.50
N ASP A 121 1.63 4.52 -19.17
CA ASP A 121 0.50 3.59 -19.16
C ASP A 121 0.35 2.85 -17.83
N GLU A 122 1.46 2.59 -17.13
CA GLU A 122 1.45 2.05 -15.76
C GLU A 122 0.82 3.06 -14.78
N PHE A 123 1.22 4.33 -14.85
CA PHE A 123 0.63 5.40 -14.03
C PHE A 123 -0.85 5.63 -14.40
N ASP A 124 -1.21 5.62 -15.69
CA ASP A 124 -2.60 5.77 -16.13
C ASP A 124 -3.48 4.63 -15.61
N THR A 125 -2.95 3.41 -15.59
CA THR A 125 -3.63 2.22 -15.06
C THR A 125 -3.84 2.34 -13.54
N LEU A 126 -2.82 2.78 -12.81
CA LEU A 126 -2.92 3.06 -11.37
C LEU A 126 -3.99 4.12 -11.09
N ASP A 127 -3.94 5.25 -11.79
CA ASP A 127 -4.91 6.35 -11.66
C ASP A 127 -6.33 5.85 -11.90
N GLN A 128 -6.52 5.02 -12.92
CA GLN A 128 -7.82 4.45 -13.24
C GLN A 128 -8.33 3.51 -12.13
N ALA A 129 -7.47 2.70 -11.53
CA ALA A 129 -7.84 1.82 -10.43
C ALA A 129 -8.23 2.63 -9.17
N LEU A 130 -7.40 3.61 -8.80
CA LEU A 130 -7.56 4.42 -7.60
C LEU A 130 -8.81 5.31 -7.62
N LYS A 131 -9.40 5.62 -8.78
CA LYS A 131 -10.71 6.31 -8.86
C LYS A 131 -11.84 5.62 -8.07
N SER A 132 -11.72 4.31 -7.84
CA SER A 132 -12.73 3.53 -7.13
C SER A 132 -12.53 3.49 -5.61
N VAL A 133 -11.43 4.02 -5.07
CA VAL A 133 -11.17 4.01 -3.63
C VAL A 133 -12.01 5.06 -2.92
N LYS A 134 -12.63 4.67 -1.81
CA LYS A 134 -13.42 5.54 -0.94
C LYS A 134 -12.49 6.15 0.11
N THR A 135 -12.11 7.39 -0.11
CA THR A 135 -11.32 8.20 0.82
C THR A 135 -11.40 9.67 0.42
N GLY A 136 -11.05 10.57 1.34
CA GLY A 136 -11.05 12.01 1.06
C GLY A 136 -9.91 12.48 0.15
N LYS A 137 -8.68 12.02 0.41
CA LYS A 137 -7.48 12.36 -0.37
C LYS A 137 -6.50 11.18 -0.40
N ILE A 138 -5.75 11.05 -1.49
CA ILE A 138 -4.61 10.13 -1.57
C ILE A 138 -3.33 10.96 -1.51
N PHE A 139 -2.42 10.55 -0.64
CA PHE A 139 -1.07 11.08 -0.56
C PHE A 139 -0.09 10.02 -1.03
N TYR A 140 0.88 10.43 -1.83
CA TYR A 140 1.83 9.53 -2.48
C TYR A 140 3.23 9.84 -1.99
N VAL A 141 4.06 8.81 -1.89
CA VAL A 141 5.53 8.91 -1.79
C VAL A 141 6.09 8.05 -2.92
N PRO A 142 7.08 8.51 -3.71
CA PRO A 142 7.67 7.70 -4.76
C PRO A 142 8.56 6.61 -4.15
N GLY A 143 8.61 5.44 -4.77
CA GLY A 143 9.68 4.46 -4.55
C GLY A 143 10.72 4.52 -5.66
N GLU A 144 11.75 3.66 -5.60
CA GLU A 144 12.80 3.64 -6.61
C GLU A 144 12.26 3.34 -8.01
N HIS A 145 11.19 2.55 -8.12
CA HIS A 145 10.62 2.15 -9.41
C HIS A 145 9.83 3.27 -10.09
N ASP A 146 9.41 4.30 -9.36
CA ASP A 146 8.62 5.41 -9.88
C ASP A 146 9.45 6.50 -10.58
N VAL A 147 10.77 6.45 -10.41
CA VAL A 147 11.69 7.50 -10.87
C VAL A 147 12.74 7.02 -11.87
N LEU A 148 12.64 5.76 -12.33
CA LEU A 148 13.67 5.06 -13.13
C LEU A 148 14.00 5.73 -14.48
N ASN A 149 13.01 6.26 -15.19
CA ASN A 149 13.20 6.62 -16.61
C ASN A 149 13.51 8.08 -16.87
N ASP A 150 12.99 8.99 -16.05
CA ASP A 150 12.98 10.43 -16.35
C ASP A 150 13.38 11.29 -15.15
N ASN A 151 14.06 10.68 -14.16
CA ASN A 151 14.37 11.27 -12.87
C ASN A 151 13.12 11.77 -12.14
N GLY A 152 12.03 10.99 -12.20
CA GLY A 152 10.78 11.26 -11.47
C GLY A 152 9.92 12.38 -12.04
N LYS A 153 10.18 12.86 -13.26
CA LYS A 153 9.39 13.95 -13.87
C LYS A 153 7.93 13.57 -14.03
N GLN A 154 7.64 12.37 -14.55
CA GLN A 154 6.27 11.89 -14.70
C GLN A 154 5.58 11.72 -13.34
N TYR A 155 6.29 11.15 -12.36
CA TYR A 155 5.79 11.04 -10.99
C TYR A 155 5.40 12.42 -10.43
N LEU A 156 6.33 13.39 -10.49
CA LEU A 156 6.11 14.73 -9.95
C LEU A 156 4.98 15.48 -10.66
N GLN A 157 4.87 15.33 -11.99
CA GLN A 157 3.79 15.94 -12.76
C GLN A 157 2.40 15.44 -12.31
N ARG A 158 2.30 14.15 -11.97
CA ARG A 158 1.05 13.49 -11.59
C ARG A 158 0.72 13.67 -10.11
N TYR A 159 1.69 13.37 -9.25
CA TYR A 159 1.48 13.21 -7.80
C TYR A 159 2.22 14.27 -6.96
N GLY A 160 3.14 15.03 -7.53
CA GLY A 160 4.02 15.98 -6.84
C GLY A 160 3.57 17.45 -6.82
N LYS A 161 2.31 17.77 -7.15
CA LYS A 161 1.88 19.18 -7.31
C LYS A 161 2.04 20.05 -6.05
N ASP A 162 1.88 19.45 -4.87
CA ASP A 162 1.96 20.15 -3.57
C ASP A 162 3.23 19.77 -2.80
N THR A 163 4.24 19.23 -3.47
CA THR A 163 5.47 18.72 -2.85
C THR A 163 6.68 19.63 -3.13
N LYS A 164 7.81 19.32 -2.50
CA LYS A 164 9.06 20.07 -2.57
C LYS A 164 10.18 19.17 -3.09
N GLY A 165 11.09 19.75 -3.87
CA GLY A 165 12.25 19.04 -4.43
C GLY A 165 11.82 17.79 -5.20
N ASP A 166 12.34 16.65 -4.81
CA ASP A 166 12.09 15.35 -5.45
C ASP A 166 10.76 14.70 -5.04
N GLY A 167 9.93 15.39 -4.25
CA GLY A 167 8.58 14.92 -3.95
C GLY A 167 8.18 14.90 -2.48
N TRP A 168 9.02 15.40 -1.56
CA TRP A 168 8.71 15.37 -0.13
C TRP A 168 7.67 16.43 0.23
N TYR A 169 6.88 16.16 1.28
CA TYR A 169 5.85 17.08 1.78
C TYR A 169 5.54 16.81 3.25
N SER A 170 4.79 17.71 3.85
CA SER A 170 4.25 17.53 5.20
C SER A 170 2.88 18.20 5.30
N PHE A 171 2.01 17.69 6.16
CA PHE A 171 0.70 18.26 6.42
C PHE A 171 0.21 17.94 7.83
N ASP A 172 -0.67 18.79 8.35
CA ASP A 172 -1.36 18.54 9.61
C ASP A 172 -2.77 18.01 9.35
N PHE A 173 -3.17 16.99 10.12
CA PHE A 173 -4.53 16.49 10.11
C PHE A 173 -4.98 16.18 11.53
N ASN A 174 -6.05 16.85 11.97
CA ASN A 174 -6.67 16.65 13.28
C ASN A 174 -5.66 16.67 14.46
N GLY A 175 -4.71 17.62 14.42
CA GLY A 175 -3.69 17.80 15.46
C GLY A 175 -2.47 16.87 15.36
N VAL A 176 -2.38 16.04 14.32
CA VAL A 176 -1.25 15.13 14.06
C VAL A 176 -0.49 15.62 12.83
N HIS A 177 0.84 15.68 12.93
CA HIS A 177 1.72 16.07 11.83
C HIS A 177 2.22 14.86 11.05
N PHE A 178 2.04 14.87 9.74
CA PHE A 178 2.50 13.84 8.82
C PHE A 178 3.63 14.37 7.94
N VAL A 179 4.64 13.54 7.69
CA VAL A 179 5.77 13.87 6.82
C VAL A 179 5.99 12.73 5.84
N GLY A 180 5.92 13.02 4.54
CA GLY A 180 6.29 12.13 3.46
C GLY A 180 7.69 12.47 2.97
N LEU A 181 8.63 11.54 3.10
CA LEU A 181 10.03 11.71 2.71
C LEU A 181 10.34 10.88 1.47
N VAL A 182 11.25 11.39 0.64
CA VAL A 182 11.78 10.69 -0.54
C VAL A 182 13.19 10.19 -0.20
N ASN A 183 13.47 8.93 -0.50
CA ASN A 183 14.76 8.28 -0.23
C ASN A 183 15.76 8.47 -1.38
#